data_AF-A0A088S1N3-F1
#
_entry.id   AF-A0A088S1N3-F1
#
_cell.length_a   1.000
_cell.length_b   1.000
_cell.length_c   1.000
_cell.angle_alpha   90.00
_cell.angle_beta   90.00
_cell.angle_gamma   90.00
#
_symmetry.space_group_name_H-M   'P 1'
#
loop_
_entity.id
_entity.type
_entity.pdbx_description
1 polymer ?
#
loop_
_entity_poly.entity_id
_entity_poly.type
_entity_poly.pdbx_seq_one_letter_code
_entity_poly.pdbx_strand_id
1 'polypeptide(L)' 'MMTFHGNTPMHFLGSTDPVAYIRVEVLGGCCPLEPEKVTSLITAADTKECGILADGIFVLYFSPLHCGWNGTSF' A
#
# COMPACT_ATOMS: atom_id res chain seq x y z
N MET A 1 1.71 -11.36 -2.68
CA MET A 1 2.15 -11.66 -1.29
C MET A 1 1.77 -10.47 -0.41
N MET A 2 1.40 -10.67 0.85
CA MET A 2 1.01 -9.59 1.77
C MET A 2 1.80 -9.71 3.07
N THR A 3 2.18 -8.57 3.63
CA THR A 3 2.75 -8.44 4.97
C THR A 3 2.01 -7.33 5.71
N PHE A 4 1.85 -7.47 7.02
CA PHE A 4 1.14 -6.51 7.86
C PHE A 4 2.03 -6.09 9.02
N HIS A 5 2.14 -4.77 9.24
CA HIS A 5 2.91 -4.20 10.35
C HIS A 5 1.99 -3.28 11.16
N GLY A 6 1.13 -3.89 11.98
CA GLY A 6 0.26 -3.15 12.91
C GLY A 6 1.04 -2.53 14.07
N ASN A 7 0.43 -1.55 14.75
CA ASN A 7 1.02 -0.83 15.90
C ASN A 7 2.40 -0.19 15.62
N THR A 8 2.70 0.08 14.36
CA THR A 8 3.92 0.80 13.97
C THR A 8 3.78 2.26 14.40
N PRO A 9 4.66 2.81 15.26
CA PRO A 9 4.64 4.23 15.58
C PRO A 9 4.91 5.06 14.33
N MET A 10 3.98 5.95 13.99
CA MET A 10 4.05 6.79 12.81
C MET A 10 3.66 8.23 13.16
N HIS A 11 4.08 9.17 12.32
CA HIS A 11 3.76 10.58 12.48
C HIS A 11 3.45 11.19 11.10
N PHE A 12 2.32 11.88 11.00
CA PHE A 12 1.84 12.46 9.75
C PHE A 12 1.06 13.74 10.02
N LEU A 13 1.26 14.77 9.20
CA LEU A 13 0.62 16.09 9.34
C LEU A 13 0.72 16.72 10.75
N GLY A 14 1.79 16.43 11.50
CA GLY A 14 1.99 17.00 12.84
C GLY A 14 1.34 16.21 13.99
N SER A 15 0.71 15.05 13.71
CA SER A 15 0.11 14.21 14.74
C SER A 15 0.58 12.75 14.67
N THR A 16 0.24 12.00 15.72
CA THR A 16 0.37 10.53 15.79
C THR A 16 -1.00 9.85 15.76
N ASP A 17 -2.00 10.54 15.20
CA ASP A 17 -3.31 9.94 14.97
C ASP A 17 -3.19 8.74 13.99
N PRO A 18 -4.15 7.81 13.97
CA PRO A 18 -4.09 6.66 13.09
C PRO A 18 -3.83 7.05 11.62
N VAL A 19 -2.79 6.46 11.04
CA VAL A 19 -2.30 6.73 9.68
C VAL A 19 -1.86 5.40 9.05
N ALA A 20 -1.99 5.28 7.73
CA ALA A 20 -1.56 4.09 6.99
C ALA A 20 -0.57 4.43 5.88
N TYR A 21 0.36 3.51 5.67
CA TYR A 21 1.29 3.52 4.55
C TYR A 21 1.31 2.14 3.91
N ILE A 22 0.92 2.09 2.63
CA ILE A 22 0.81 0.85 1.87
C ILE A 22 1.76 0.93 0.68
N ARG A 23 2.56 -0.13 0.51
CA ARG A 23 3.43 -0.33 -0.66
C ARG A 23 2.88 -1.47 -1.49
N VAL A 24 2.62 -1.18 -2.76
CA VAL A 24 2.19 -2.16 -3.76
C VAL A 24 3.34 -2.35 -4.73
N GLU A 25 3.84 -3.58 -4.85
CA GLU A 25 4.93 -3.92 -5.77
C GLU A 25 4.42 -4.93 -6.80
N VAL A 26 4.53 -4.59 -8.09
CA VAL A 26 4.06 -5.42 -9.20
C VAL A 26 5.15 -5.52 -10.26
N LEU A 27 5.64 -6.74 -10.53
CA LEU A 27 6.63 -6.96 -11.60
C LEU A 27 6.02 -6.57 -12.95
N GLY A 28 6.76 -5.77 -13.72
CA GLY A 28 6.27 -5.23 -15.01
C GLY A 28 5.45 -3.95 -14.87
N GLY A 29 5.16 -3.52 -13.64
CA GLY A 29 4.40 -2.31 -13.34
C GLY A 29 2.90 -2.48 -13.54
N CYS A 30 2.19 -1.34 -13.60
CA CYS A 30 0.75 -1.27 -13.75
C CYS A 30 0.39 -0.46 -15.01
N CYS A 31 -0.76 -0.77 -15.62
CA CYS A 31 -1.34 0.12 -16.62
C CYS A 31 -1.75 1.45 -15.99
N PRO A 32 -1.76 2.58 -16.74
CA PRO A 32 -1.94 3.92 -16.16
C PRO A 32 -3.20 4.12 -15.30
N LEU A 33 -4.29 3.40 -15.60
CA LEU A 33 -5.58 3.52 -14.90
C LEU A 33 -5.74 2.55 -13.72
N GLU A 34 -4.81 1.62 -13.52
CA GLU A 34 -4.92 0.62 -12.46
C GLU A 34 -4.59 1.20 -11.07
N PRO A 35 -3.53 2.02 -10.88
CA PRO A 35 -3.23 2.60 -9.59
C PRO A 35 -4.38 3.43 -9.00
N GLU A 36 -5.13 4.17 -9.81
CA GLU A 36 -6.27 4.96 -9.32
C GLU A 36 -7.38 4.07 -8.73
N LYS A 37 -7.72 2.99 -9.45
CA LYS A 37 -8.72 2.01 -9.00
C LYS A 37 -8.27 1.28 -7.75
N VAL A 38 -7.00 0.83 -7.74
CA VAL A 38 -6.43 0.09 -6.60
C VAL A 38 -6.32 0.98 -5.37
N THR A 39 -5.91 2.24 -5.52
CA THR A 39 -5.86 3.21 -4.41
C THR A 39 -7.23 3.38 -3.79
N SER A 40 -8.27 3.59 -4.60
CA SER A 40 -9.64 3.74 -4.12
C SER A 40 -10.11 2.53 -3.30
N LEU A 41 -9.79 1.31 -3.77
CA LEU A 41 -10.16 0.07 -3.09
C LEU A 41 -9.39 -0.15 -1.78
N ILE A 42 -8.08 0.07 -1.78
CA ILE A 42 -7.21 -0.09 -0.59
C ILE A 42 -7.62 0.93 0.48
N THR A 43 -7.74 2.21 0.11
CA THR A 43 -8.14 3.27 1.05
C THR A 43 -9.50 2.97 1.68
N ALA A 44 -10.47 2.49 0.91
CA ALA A 44 -11.78 2.11 1.44
C ALA A 44 -11.70 0.91 2.41
N ALA A 45 -10.86 -0.08 2.10
CA ALA A 45 -10.66 -1.24 2.96
C ALA A 45 -10.01 -0.85 4.31
N ASP A 46 -8.94 -0.05 4.28
CA ASP A 46 -8.27 0.41 5.51
C ASP A 46 -9.18 1.33 6.35
N THR A 47 -9.98 2.17 5.71
CA THR A 47 -10.99 2.98 6.42
C THR A 47 -11.99 2.09 7.15
N LYS A 48 -12.48 1.04 6.47
CA LYS A 48 -13.49 0.11 7.02
C LYS A 48 -12.93 -0.76 8.15
N GLU A 49 -11.76 -1.35 7.96
CA GLU A 49 -11.22 -2.38 8.86
C GLU A 49 -10.35 -1.77 9.98
N CYS A 50 -9.66 -0.66 9.72
CA CYS A 50 -8.71 -0.05 10.66
C CYS A 50 -9.18 1.30 11.21
N GLY A 51 -10.25 1.89 10.66
CA GLY A 51 -10.78 3.19 11.10
C GLY A 51 -9.88 4.38 10.74
N ILE A 52 -8.95 4.21 9.81
CA ILE A 52 -8.02 5.25 9.37
C ILE A 52 -8.71 6.12 8.33
N LEU A 53 -8.71 7.44 8.52
CA LEU A 53 -9.32 8.37 7.57
C LEU A 53 -8.54 8.42 6.25
N ALA A 54 -9.25 8.57 5.13
CA ALA A 54 -8.67 8.50 3.79
C ALA A 54 -7.54 9.51 3.53
N ASP A 55 -7.59 10.68 4.16
CA ASP A 55 -6.54 11.72 4.08
C ASP A 55 -5.27 11.35 4.85
N GLY A 56 -5.33 10.37 5.74
CA GLY A 56 -4.21 9.74 6.44
C GLY A 56 -3.70 8.46 5.78
N ILE A 57 -4.05 8.16 4.52
CA ILE A 57 -3.64 6.91 3.84
C ILE A 57 -2.80 7.22 2.61
N PHE A 58 -1.56 6.75 2.60
CA PHE A 58 -0.69 6.78 1.43
C PHE A 58 -0.55 5.40 0.79
N VAL A 59 -0.78 5.32 -0.53
CA VAL A 59 -0.58 4.11 -1.34
C VAL A 59 0.50 4.40 -2.39
N LEU A 60 1.64 3.72 -2.29
CA LEU A 60 2.76 3.86 -3.22
C LEU A 60 2.89 2.61 -4.09
N TYR A 61 3.20 2.83 -5.36
CA TYR A 61 3.33 1.78 -6.37
C TYR A 61 4.76 1.70 -6.87
N PHE A 62 5.30 0.49 -6.87
CA PHE A 62 6.64 0.21 -7.39
C PHE A 62 6.58 -0.98 -8.35
N SER A 63 7.57 -1.03 -9.25
CA SER A 63 7.83 -2.19 -10.08
C SER A 63 9.26 -2.65 -9.81
N PRO A 64 9.46 -3.84 -9.20
CA PRO A 64 10.80 -4.37 -9.05
C PRO A 64 11.38 -4.72 -10.43
N LEU A 65 12.69 -4.53 -10.62
CA LEU A 65 13.36 -4.92 -11.87
C LEU A 65 13.33 -6.45 -12.08
N HIS A 66 13.42 -7.20 -10.99
CA HIS A 66 13.37 -8.65 -10.96
C HIS A 66 12.56 -9.12 -9.75
N CYS A 67 11.81 -10.20 -9.90
CA CYS A 67 11.10 -10.85 -8.80
C CYS A 67 11.28 -12.36 -8.92
N GLY A 68 11.76 -12.99 -7.83
CA GLY A 68 12.00 -14.42 -7.78
C GLY A 68 10.89 -15.15 -7.01
N TRP A 69 10.48 -16.30 -7.53
CA TRP A 69 9.55 -17.19 -6.84
C TRP A 69 9.85 -18.64 -7.21
N ASN A 70 9.72 -19.54 -6.23
CA ASN A 70 10.03 -20.97 -6.38
C ASN A 70 11.46 -21.25 -6.91
N GLY A 71 12.43 -20.43 -6.52
CA GLY A 71 13.84 -20.61 -6.88
C GLY A 71 14.25 -20.06 -8.25
N THR A 72 13.34 -19.45 -9.02
CA THR A 72 13.63 -18.84 -10.33
C THR A 72 13.03 -17.44 -10.45
N SER A 73 13.61 -16.58 -11.28
CA SER A 73 12.99 -15.30 -11.66
C SER A 73 11.83 -15.54 -12.61
N PHE A 74 10.79 -14.71 -12.48
CA PHE A 74 9.75 -14.58 -13.52
C PHE A 74 10.31 -13.94 -14.80
#